data_AF-A0A5S3YZN6-F1
#
_entry.id   AF-A0A5S3YZN6-F1
#
_cell.length_a   1.000
_cell.length_b   1.000
_cell.length_c   1.000
_cell.angle_alpha   90.00
_cell.angle_beta   90.00
_cell.angle_gamma   90.00
#
_symmetry.space_group_name_H-M   'P 1'
#
loop_
_entity.id
_entity.type
_entity.pdbx_description
1 polymer ?
#
loop_
_entity_poly.entity_id
_entity_poly.type
_entity_poly.pdbx_seq_one_letter_code
_entity_poly.pdbx_strand_id
1 'polypeptide(L)'
;MKNNKMLDRYYWRVRTHKLLKRLLKKRKRKKRRLSDTRFILSREVHLDYFAQTVFLPRLTDKIRKKSCLEVKIPSVFSIYDNPKKVLSIIATISRMNERKSIKSLYIDHSKCRSNGLGAEILLASAASCLDKVKSAKGTRFDVRGTYPDDEAISRMINSIGIVKEVNGRPRGLENIPNDKTLVFRKESIPKEVIDPSGGDKKNSVARSFIEYFDRCLDKADRRLSKTGKQRLNEYTGEILDNAGRHSKTNMWHIYLYLDYTNDETLNVHIVVYSLGNTIYENFLEKKDVDEVWKTQLAKYLELHKGKLPESDLVTVMSMQQSVTSNRDSDKSGGLGTVKFIQFFDEVSKECNINSSCHPKMTIISGETQLKFDASMIMKENDKGVLTIPFNQSGELTEEPDKRYVTNLGGHCFPGVLVEINFPIRVDSELMS
;
A
#
# COMPACT_ATOMS: atom_id res chain seq x y z
N MET A 1 52.69 -19.81 48.81
CA MET A 1 52.42 -18.61 47.97
C MET A 1 51.82 -18.88 46.57
N LYS A 2 51.96 -20.06 45.93
CA LYS A 2 51.41 -20.31 44.58
C LYS A 2 49.87 -20.46 44.51
N ASN A 3 49.22 -20.94 45.58
CA ASN A 3 47.76 -21.18 45.60
C ASN A 3 46.90 -19.90 45.60
N ASN A 4 47.31 -18.84 46.32
CA ASN A 4 46.55 -17.59 46.36
C ASN A 4 46.48 -16.89 44.98
N LYS A 5 47.57 -16.95 44.18
CA LYS A 5 47.57 -16.37 42.83
C LYS A 5 46.60 -17.06 41.87
N MET A 6 46.36 -18.37 42.03
CA MET A 6 45.38 -19.10 41.22
C MET A 6 43.94 -18.78 41.64
N LEU A 7 43.70 -18.68 42.95
CA LEU A 7 42.40 -18.27 43.50
C LEU A 7 42.04 -16.85 43.04
N ASP A 8 42.98 -15.91 43.10
CA ASP A 8 42.78 -14.53 42.67
C ASP A 8 42.49 -14.44 41.16
N ARG A 9 43.20 -15.21 40.32
CA ARG A 9 42.91 -15.30 38.88
C ARG A 9 41.52 -15.86 38.62
N TYR A 10 41.08 -16.85 39.39
CA TYR A 10 39.73 -17.41 39.27
C TYR A 10 38.67 -16.37 39.63
N TYR A 11 38.78 -15.71 40.78
CA TYR A 11 37.84 -14.68 41.20
C TYR A 11 37.84 -13.46 40.26
N TRP A 12 39.00 -13.08 39.74
CA TRP A 12 39.11 -12.06 38.70
C TRP A 12 38.32 -12.47 37.46
N ARG A 13 38.53 -13.68 36.90
CA ARG A 13 37.76 -14.18 35.74
C ARG A 13 36.25 -14.18 35.99
N VAL A 14 35.80 -14.62 37.16
CA VAL A 14 34.37 -14.61 37.53
C VAL A 14 33.81 -13.18 37.57
N ARG A 15 34.54 -12.23 38.16
CA ARG A 15 34.15 -10.81 38.20
C ARG A 15 34.10 -10.20 36.80
N THR A 16 35.12 -10.44 35.97
CA THR A 16 35.20 -9.96 34.58
C THR A 16 34.07 -10.53 33.73
N HIS A 17 33.74 -11.81 33.88
CA HIS A 17 32.61 -12.44 33.17
C HIS A 17 31.25 -11.88 33.61
N LYS A 18 31.04 -11.62 34.92
CA LYS A 18 29.83 -10.95 35.42
C LYS A 18 29.72 -9.52 34.89
N LEU A 19 30.81 -8.77 34.83
CA LEU A 19 30.85 -7.42 34.27
C LEU A 19 30.52 -7.44 32.77
N LEU A 20 31.11 -8.35 32.00
CA LEU A 20 30.84 -8.51 30.57
C LEU A 20 29.36 -8.84 30.31
N LYS A 21 28.77 -9.78 31.07
CA LYS A 21 27.32 -10.08 31.00
C LYS A 21 26.45 -8.85 31.29
N ARG A 22 26.82 -8.00 32.27
CA ARG A 22 26.11 -6.75 32.56
C ARG A 22 26.25 -5.74 31.42
N LEU A 23 27.43 -5.58 30.84
CA LEU A 23 27.66 -4.70 29.68
C LEU A 23 26.89 -5.17 28.44
N LEU A 24 26.88 -6.48 28.16
CA LEU A 24 26.08 -7.06 27.07
C LEU A 24 24.59 -6.85 27.29
N LYS A 25 24.07 -7.03 28.52
CA LYS A 25 22.67 -6.72 28.87
C LYS A 25 22.37 -5.22 28.69
N LYS A 26 23.24 -4.32 29.13
CA LYS A 26 23.10 -2.87 28.92
C LYS A 26 23.10 -2.51 27.43
N ARG A 27 24.01 -3.08 26.64
CA ARG A 27 24.07 -2.90 25.18
C ARG A 27 22.82 -3.43 24.49
N LYS A 28 22.32 -4.62 24.87
CA LYS A 28 21.04 -5.16 24.37
C LYS A 28 19.85 -4.25 24.72
N ARG A 29 19.78 -3.74 25.95
CA ARG A 29 18.74 -2.77 26.37
C ARG A 29 18.82 -1.45 25.61
N LYS A 30 20.03 -0.90 25.41
CA LYS A 30 20.25 0.32 24.60
C LYS A 30 19.84 0.10 23.15
N LYS A 31 20.21 -1.04 22.55
CA LYS A 31 19.81 -1.42 21.18
C LYS A 31 18.30 -1.56 21.05
N ARG A 32 17.62 -2.18 22.04
CA ARG A 32 16.15 -2.28 22.09
C ARG A 32 15.50 -0.89 22.17
N ARG A 33 15.90 -0.04 23.12
CA ARG A 33 15.38 1.33 23.24
C ARG A 33 15.54 2.13 21.94
N LEU A 34 16.72 2.08 21.31
CA LEU A 34 16.96 2.73 20.02
C LEU A 34 16.11 2.14 18.88
N SER A 35 15.77 0.85 18.94
CA SER A 35 14.84 0.22 18.01
C SER A 35 13.43 0.73 18.22
N ASP A 36 12.98 0.79 19.47
CA ASP A 36 11.64 1.25 19.84
C ASP A 36 11.44 2.72 19.48
N THR A 37 12.41 3.59 19.78
CA THR A 37 12.35 5.01 19.39
C THR A 37 12.27 5.19 17.87
N ARG A 38 13.07 4.44 17.10
CA ARG A 38 13.02 4.51 15.63
C ARG A 38 11.69 4.01 15.07
N PHE A 39 11.14 2.95 15.67
CA PHE A 39 9.84 2.43 15.30
C PHE A 39 8.73 3.47 15.52
N ILE A 40 8.73 4.16 16.67
CA ILE A 40 7.76 5.22 16.94
C ILE A 40 7.92 6.39 15.99
N LEU A 41 9.14 6.85 15.73
CA LEU A 41 9.41 7.94 14.77
C LEU A 41 8.87 7.60 13.37
N SER A 42 9.04 6.35 12.92
CA SER A 42 8.47 5.88 11.65
C SER A 42 6.95 6.04 11.59
N ARG A 43 6.26 5.78 12.70
CA ARG A 43 4.81 5.85 12.77
C ARG A 43 4.33 7.30 12.86
N GLU A 44 5.10 8.18 13.49
CA GLU A 44 4.87 9.63 13.42
C GLU A 44 4.95 10.12 11.97
N VAL A 45 6.00 9.74 11.24
CA VAL A 45 6.15 10.10 9.81
C VAL A 45 4.98 9.57 8.96
N HIS A 46 4.47 8.37 9.24
CA HIS A 46 3.26 7.87 8.55
C HIS A 46 2.05 8.76 8.81
N LEU A 47 1.82 9.17 10.06
CA LEU A 47 0.72 10.07 10.42
C LEU A 47 0.89 11.44 9.76
N ASP A 48 2.11 11.95 9.67
CA ASP A 48 2.39 13.24 9.04
C ASP A 48 2.02 13.21 7.55
N TYR A 49 2.42 12.17 6.82
CA TYR A 49 1.98 11.98 5.43
C TYR A 49 0.47 11.86 5.33
N PHE A 50 -0.14 10.98 6.13
CA PHE A 50 -1.59 10.81 6.10
C PHE A 50 -2.37 12.07 6.48
N ALA A 51 -1.85 12.93 7.35
CA ALA A 51 -2.46 14.21 7.69
C ALA A 51 -2.44 15.22 6.52
N GLN A 52 -1.54 15.05 5.55
CA GLN A 52 -1.43 15.87 4.34
C GLN A 52 -2.38 15.41 3.22
N THR A 53 -3.12 14.32 3.41
CA THR A 53 -4.00 13.77 2.36
C THR A 53 -5.20 14.66 1.99
N VAL A 54 -5.44 15.74 2.74
CA VAL A 54 -6.47 16.73 2.46
C VAL A 54 -5.89 18.12 2.67
N PHE A 55 -5.88 18.96 1.63
CA PHE A 55 -5.39 20.35 1.70
C PHE A 55 -6.38 21.31 2.37
N LEU A 56 -7.62 20.88 2.60
CA LEU A 56 -8.67 21.71 3.18
C LEU A 56 -8.45 22.01 4.68
N PRO A 57 -8.88 23.20 5.15
CA PRO A 57 -8.76 23.58 6.56
C PRO A 57 -9.52 22.60 7.46
N ARG A 58 -8.91 22.34 8.62
CA ARG A 58 -9.38 21.52 9.75
C ARG A 58 -10.85 21.09 9.66
N LEU A 59 -11.08 19.79 9.39
CA LEU A 59 -12.39 19.16 9.52
C LEU A 59 -13.03 19.55 10.86
N THR A 60 -14.22 20.16 10.77
CA THR A 60 -15.07 20.54 11.90
C THR A 60 -15.76 19.30 12.46
N ASP A 61 -14.98 18.35 12.96
CA ASP A 61 -15.53 17.11 13.50
C ASP A 61 -16.27 17.39 14.82
N LYS A 62 -17.52 16.92 14.89
CA LYS A 62 -18.34 16.94 16.11
C LYS A 62 -17.72 16.01 17.15
N ILE A 63 -16.92 16.58 18.06
CA ILE A 63 -16.36 15.86 19.22
C ILE A 63 -17.53 15.46 20.14
N ARG A 64 -18.00 14.21 20.02
CA ARG A 64 -19.22 13.72 20.69
C ARG A 64 -19.06 13.62 22.22
N LYS A 65 -17.81 13.51 22.72
CA LYS A 65 -17.37 13.66 24.12
C LYS A 65 -15.94 14.19 24.10
N LYS A 66 -15.54 15.08 25.03
CA LYS A 66 -14.22 15.77 25.07
C LYS A 66 -12.98 14.87 24.87
N SER A 67 -13.10 13.54 24.92
CA SER A 67 -12.00 12.57 24.79
C SER A 67 -12.17 11.46 23.74
N CYS A 68 -13.26 11.38 22.97
CA CYS A 68 -13.49 10.31 21.99
C CYS A 68 -13.80 10.87 20.60
N LEU A 69 -13.04 10.42 19.59
CA LEU A 69 -13.34 10.66 18.18
C LEU A 69 -14.20 9.51 17.64
N GLU A 70 -15.31 9.83 16.99
CA GLU A 70 -16.13 8.86 16.26
C GLU A 70 -15.95 9.08 14.77
N VAL A 71 -15.62 8.00 14.07
CA VAL A 71 -15.45 7.96 12.61
C VAL A 71 -16.52 7.04 12.05
N LYS A 72 -17.40 7.61 11.23
CA LYS A 72 -18.43 6.85 10.51
C LYS A 72 -17.93 6.48 9.14
N ILE A 73 -17.84 5.19 8.87
CA ILE A 73 -17.43 4.65 7.58
C ILE A 73 -18.62 4.78 6.61
N PRO A 74 -18.39 5.31 5.38
CA PRO A 74 -19.43 5.45 4.38
C PRO A 74 -19.97 4.10 3.91
N SER A 75 -21.11 4.10 3.20
CA SER A 75 -21.66 2.88 2.59
C SER A 75 -20.72 2.25 1.56
N VAL A 76 -19.95 3.08 0.84
CA VAL A 76 -18.90 2.66 -0.08
C VAL A 76 -17.57 3.19 0.42
N PHE A 77 -16.75 2.31 1.00
CA PHE A 77 -15.43 2.61 1.57
C PHE A 77 -14.32 1.95 0.74
N SER A 78 -14.06 2.54 -0.44
CA SER A 78 -13.18 1.98 -1.47
C SER A 78 -12.32 3.09 -2.06
N ILE A 79 -11.02 2.84 -2.30
CA ILE A 79 -10.17 3.79 -3.02
C ILE A 79 -10.61 3.90 -4.48
N TYR A 80 -11.04 2.80 -5.08
CA TYR A 80 -11.55 2.79 -6.45
C TYR A 80 -12.81 3.66 -6.60
N ASP A 81 -13.81 3.47 -5.73
CA ASP A 81 -15.13 4.08 -5.92
C ASP A 81 -15.31 5.41 -5.15
N ASN A 82 -14.65 5.60 -4.00
CA ASN A 82 -14.85 6.75 -3.12
C ASN A 82 -13.55 7.25 -2.44
N PRO A 83 -12.48 7.56 -3.20
CA PRO A 83 -11.16 7.88 -2.65
C PRO A 83 -11.18 9.13 -1.76
N LYS A 84 -11.92 10.18 -2.13
CA LYS A 84 -11.96 11.45 -1.37
C LYS A 84 -12.43 11.22 0.07
N LYS A 85 -13.47 10.38 0.25
CA LYS A 85 -14.01 10.09 1.58
C LYS A 85 -13.04 9.24 2.40
N VAL A 86 -12.36 8.28 1.77
CA VAL A 86 -11.31 7.50 2.41
C VAL A 86 -10.19 8.42 2.89
N LEU A 87 -9.59 9.23 1.99
CA LEU A 87 -8.52 10.16 2.33
C LEU A 87 -8.92 11.15 3.42
N SER A 88 -10.15 11.67 3.40
CA SER A 88 -10.68 12.51 4.47
C SER A 88 -10.67 11.83 5.85
N ILE A 89 -11.10 10.56 5.91
CA ILE A 89 -11.09 9.79 7.15
C ILE A 89 -9.66 9.57 7.64
N ILE A 90 -8.73 9.22 6.74
CA ILE A 90 -7.31 9.02 7.04
C ILE A 90 -6.66 10.30 7.57
N ALA A 91 -6.94 11.45 6.95
CA ALA A 91 -6.48 12.76 7.40
C ALA A 91 -7.02 13.09 8.80
N THR A 92 -8.32 12.89 9.03
CA THR A 92 -8.95 13.14 10.34
C THR A 92 -8.29 12.33 11.44
N ILE A 93 -8.13 11.02 11.25
CA ILE A 93 -7.52 10.14 12.25
C ILE A 93 -6.09 10.60 12.52
N SER A 94 -5.33 10.88 11.47
CA SER A 94 -3.91 11.20 11.60
C SER A 94 -3.64 12.52 12.33
N ARG A 95 -4.44 13.55 12.06
CA ARG A 95 -4.39 14.86 12.75
C ARG A 95 -4.71 14.76 14.25
N MET A 96 -5.27 13.66 14.73
CA MET A 96 -5.53 13.48 16.17
C MET A 96 -4.24 13.29 16.98
N ASN A 97 -3.11 13.00 16.33
CA ASN A 97 -1.80 12.94 16.99
C ASN A 97 -1.49 14.23 17.76
N GLU A 98 -1.89 15.39 17.21
CA GLU A 98 -1.68 16.70 17.82
C GLU A 98 -2.61 16.98 19.02
N ARG A 99 -3.74 16.27 19.12
CA ARG A 99 -4.78 16.54 20.12
C ARG A 99 -4.62 15.67 21.36
N LYS A 100 -4.01 16.21 22.42
CA LYS A 100 -3.84 15.52 23.72
C LYS A 100 -5.16 15.13 24.41
N SER A 101 -6.25 15.85 24.15
CA SER A 101 -7.55 15.59 24.77
C SER A 101 -8.20 14.29 24.31
N ILE A 102 -7.93 13.85 23.07
CA ILE A 102 -8.52 12.64 22.49
C ILE A 102 -7.77 11.40 22.96
N LYS A 103 -8.47 10.54 23.70
CA LYS A 103 -7.97 9.31 24.33
C LYS A 103 -8.54 8.04 23.71
N SER A 104 -9.55 8.15 22.84
CA SER A 104 -10.11 7.00 22.15
C SER A 104 -10.61 7.32 20.74
N LEU A 105 -10.63 6.27 19.92
CA LEU A 105 -11.15 6.26 18.55
C LEU A 105 -12.24 5.19 18.45
N TYR A 106 -13.42 5.55 17.99
CA TYR A 106 -14.51 4.62 17.68
C TYR A 106 -14.77 4.63 16.17
N ILE A 107 -14.67 3.47 15.53
CA ILE A 107 -14.84 3.30 14.09
C ILE A 107 -16.13 2.49 13.83
N ASP A 108 -17.12 3.15 13.23
CA ASP A 108 -18.43 2.59 12.97
C ASP A 108 -18.55 2.15 11.50
N HIS A 109 -18.52 0.83 11.26
CA HIS A 109 -18.76 0.23 9.94
C HIS A 109 -20.21 -0.20 9.73
N SER A 110 -21.14 0.05 10.66
CA SER A 110 -22.51 -0.50 10.58
C SER A 110 -23.25 -0.19 9.28
N LYS A 111 -22.90 0.91 8.60
CA LYS A 111 -23.49 1.32 7.32
C LYS A 111 -22.69 0.92 6.09
N CYS A 112 -21.52 0.30 6.25
CA CYS A 112 -20.66 -0.12 5.14
C CYS A 112 -21.31 -1.29 4.39
N ARG A 113 -21.50 -1.12 3.09
CA ARG A 113 -22.08 -2.12 2.17
C ARG A 113 -21.11 -2.55 1.08
N SER A 114 -20.00 -1.83 0.92
CA SER A 114 -18.91 -2.17 0.03
C SER A 114 -17.61 -1.58 0.58
N ASN A 115 -16.55 -2.38 0.60
CA ASN A 115 -15.22 -1.90 0.93
C ASN A 115 -14.18 -2.27 -0.15
N GLY A 116 -13.07 -1.54 -0.14
CA GLY A 116 -11.85 -1.87 -0.86
C GLY A 116 -10.74 -2.21 0.13
N LEU A 117 -9.88 -3.16 -0.23
CA LEU A 117 -8.76 -3.58 0.60
C LEU A 117 -7.84 -2.38 0.90
N GLY A 118 -7.61 -1.51 -0.10
CA GLY A 118 -6.76 -0.33 0.06
C GLY A 118 -7.29 0.62 1.14
N ALA A 119 -8.61 0.83 1.18
CA ALA A 119 -9.23 1.70 2.16
C ALA A 119 -9.12 1.14 3.59
N GLU A 120 -9.36 -0.15 3.77
CA GLU A 120 -9.24 -0.83 5.07
C GLU A 120 -7.81 -0.82 5.60
N ILE A 121 -6.82 -1.08 4.74
CA ILE A 121 -5.41 -1.06 5.12
C ILE A 121 -4.98 0.34 5.55
N LEU A 122 -5.35 1.38 4.81
CA LEU A 122 -4.99 2.75 5.18
C LEU A 122 -5.64 3.15 6.51
N LEU A 123 -6.91 2.79 6.72
CA LEU A 123 -7.63 3.03 7.98
C LEU A 123 -6.93 2.35 9.16
N ALA A 124 -6.63 1.06 8.99
CA ALA A 124 -5.95 0.26 9.99
C ALA A 124 -4.54 0.80 10.29
N SER A 125 -3.81 1.20 9.25
CA SER A 125 -2.48 1.80 9.36
C SER A 125 -2.51 3.13 10.12
N ALA A 126 -3.41 4.05 9.78
CA ALA A 126 -3.55 5.34 10.45
C ALA A 126 -3.91 5.17 11.94
N ALA A 127 -4.88 4.32 12.24
CA ALA A 127 -5.30 4.06 13.62
C ALA A 127 -4.23 3.33 14.44
N SER A 128 -3.53 2.34 13.86
CA SER A 128 -2.42 1.64 14.51
C SER A 128 -1.24 2.57 14.79
N CYS A 129 -0.89 3.44 13.83
CA CYS A 129 0.14 4.45 14.04
C CYS A 129 -0.25 5.42 15.16
N LEU A 130 -1.49 5.89 15.18
CA LEU A 130 -2.01 6.79 16.21
C LEU A 130 -1.95 6.15 17.61
N ASP A 131 -2.41 4.90 17.73
CA ASP A 131 -2.37 4.13 18.97
C ASP A 131 -0.93 3.99 19.50
N LYS A 132 0.01 3.56 18.64
CA LYS A 132 1.42 3.38 19.00
C LYS A 132 2.07 4.68 19.44
N VAL A 133 1.86 5.76 18.70
CA VAL A 133 2.45 7.07 18.99
C VAL A 133 1.89 7.65 20.29
N LYS A 134 0.57 7.60 20.49
CA LYS A 134 -0.05 8.11 21.73
C LYS A 134 0.33 7.28 22.96
N SER A 135 0.37 5.95 22.81
CA SER A 135 0.83 5.04 23.85
C SER A 135 2.29 5.33 24.24
N ALA A 136 3.16 5.58 23.26
CA ALA A 136 4.56 5.96 23.53
C ALA A 136 4.69 7.31 24.25
N LYS A 137 3.75 8.24 24.05
CA LYS A 137 3.64 9.53 24.76
C LYS A 137 2.96 9.41 26.14
N GLY A 138 2.71 8.19 26.64
CA GLY A 138 2.11 7.93 27.95
C GLY A 138 0.59 8.11 28.00
N THR A 139 -0.07 8.29 26.86
CA THR A 139 -1.54 8.34 26.80
C THR A 139 -2.07 6.93 26.54
N ARG A 140 -2.90 6.39 27.45
CA ARG A 140 -3.65 5.17 27.17
C ARG A 140 -4.68 5.47 26.09
N PHE A 141 -4.34 5.14 24.85
CA PHE A 141 -5.23 5.27 23.71
C PHE A 141 -6.02 3.98 23.53
N ASP A 142 -7.28 4.11 23.14
CA ASP A 142 -8.19 2.98 23.05
C ASP A 142 -8.97 3.04 21.74
N VAL A 143 -8.85 1.98 20.95
CA VAL A 143 -9.60 1.85 19.70
C VAL A 143 -10.78 0.92 19.93
N ARG A 144 -11.92 1.30 19.37
CA ARG A 144 -13.18 0.57 19.42
C ARG A 144 -13.82 0.58 18.05
N GLY A 145 -14.77 -0.32 17.82
CA GLY A 145 -15.56 -0.25 16.60
C GLY A 145 -16.76 -1.17 16.60
N THR A 146 -17.45 -1.17 15.46
CA THR A 146 -18.59 -2.03 15.17
C THR A 146 -18.46 -2.52 13.73
N TYR A 147 -18.71 -3.82 13.52
CA TYR A 147 -18.71 -4.45 12.20
C TYR A 147 -19.90 -3.99 11.35
N PRO A 148 -19.81 -4.08 10.01
CA PRO A 148 -20.99 -4.05 9.15
C PRO A 148 -21.81 -5.33 9.30
N ASP A 149 -23.04 -5.32 8.79
CA ASP A 149 -23.87 -6.53 8.70
C ASP A 149 -23.32 -7.55 7.70
N ASP A 150 -22.53 -7.10 6.72
CA ASP A 150 -21.96 -7.95 5.68
C ASP A 150 -20.80 -8.79 6.24
N GLU A 151 -20.94 -10.12 6.16
CA GLU A 151 -19.95 -11.05 6.71
C GLU A 151 -18.62 -11.04 5.94
N ALA A 152 -18.64 -10.85 4.62
CA ALA A 152 -17.42 -10.80 3.80
C ALA A 152 -16.58 -9.57 4.13
N ILE A 153 -17.25 -8.41 4.27
CA ILE A 153 -16.60 -7.18 4.73
C ILE A 153 -16.06 -7.37 6.16
N SER A 154 -16.85 -7.98 7.06
CA SER A 154 -16.45 -8.25 8.44
C SER A 154 -15.22 -9.17 8.53
N ARG A 155 -15.16 -10.22 7.71
CA ARG A 155 -13.99 -11.11 7.60
C ARG A 155 -12.76 -10.36 7.12
N MET A 156 -12.87 -9.48 6.12
CA MET A 156 -11.74 -8.66 5.65
C MET A 156 -11.22 -7.76 6.79
N ILE A 157 -12.12 -7.03 7.46
CA ILE A 157 -11.77 -6.15 8.59
C ILE A 157 -11.07 -6.94 9.70
N ASN A 158 -11.54 -8.15 10.00
CA ASN A 158 -10.98 -9.04 11.01
C ASN A 158 -9.58 -9.58 10.61
N SER A 159 -9.42 -10.00 9.36
CA SER A 159 -8.21 -10.69 8.89
C SER A 159 -7.03 -9.76 8.60
N ILE A 160 -7.30 -8.58 8.04
CA ILE A 160 -6.24 -7.66 7.58
C ILE A 160 -6.47 -6.19 7.97
N GLY A 161 -7.69 -5.83 8.39
CA GLY A 161 -8.05 -4.46 8.76
C GLY A 161 -7.73 -4.09 10.21
N ILE A 162 -8.54 -3.19 10.77
CA ILE A 162 -8.29 -2.53 12.06
C ILE A 162 -8.10 -3.51 13.23
N VAL A 163 -8.80 -4.64 13.21
CA VAL A 163 -8.76 -5.65 14.28
C VAL A 163 -7.40 -6.32 14.36
N LYS A 164 -6.75 -6.49 13.21
CA LYS A 164 -5.43 -7.10 13.12
C LYS A 164 -4.30 -6.12 13.47
N GLU A 165 -4.47 -4.85 13.10
CA GLU A 165 -3.37 -3.86 13.15
C GLU A 165 -3.22 -3.13 14.48
N VAL A 166 -4.30 -3.02 15.27
CA VAL A 166 -4.28 -2.28 16.54
C VAL A 166 -3.88 -3.17 17.71
N ASN A 167 -3.03 -2.65 18.60
CA ASN A 167 -2.63 -3.40 19.80
C ASN A 167 -3.81 -3.59 20.75
N GLY A 168 -3.89 -4.77 21.37
CA GLY A 168 -4.88 -5.04 22.42
C GLY A 168 -6.30 -5.30 21.94
N ARG A 169 -6.51 -5.43 20.61
CA ARG A 169 -7.78 -5.66 19.90
C ARG A 169 -8.82 -4.55 20.14
N PRO A 170 -9.42 -3.98 19.08
CA PRO A 170 -10.46 -2.98 19.27
C PRO A 170 -11.68 -3.56 20.01
N ARG A 171 -12.17 -2.87 21.04
CA ARG A 171 -13.38 -3.31 21.75
C ARG A 171 -14.62 -3.13 20.88
N GLY A 172 -15.52 -4.11 20.90
CA GLY A 172 -16.72 -4.14 20.03
C GLY A 172 -16.48 -4.77 18.65
N LEU A 173 -15.23 -5.17 18.36
CA LEU A 173 -14.88 -5.98 17.20
C LEU A 173 -14.31 -7.32 17.71
N GLU A 174 -15.21 -8.26 17.97
CA GLU A 174 -14.85 -9.60 18.43
C GLU A 174 -14.22 -10.41 17.28
N ASN A 175 -13.39 -11.40 17.62
CA ASN A 175 -12.76 -12.24 16.61
C ASN A 175 -13.83 -13.07 15.89
N ILE A 176 -13.90 -12.91 14.57
CA ILE A 176 -14.70 -13.76 13.69
C ILE A 176 -13.78 -14.88 13.16
N PRO A 177 -14.28 -16.12 12.96
CA PRO A 177 -13.53 -17.16 12.25
C PRO A 177 -13.02 -16.68 10.89
N ASN A 178 -11.80 -17.04 10.54
CA ASN A 178 -11.14 -16.59 9.32
C ASN A 178 -10.32 -17.69 8.62
N ASP A 179 -10.70 -18.94 8.88
CA ASP A 179 -10.14 -20.16 8.30
C ASP A 179 -10.23 -20.17 6.77
N LYS A 180 -11.27 -19.54 6.19
CA LYS A 180 -11.45 -19.36 4.75
C LYS A 180 -10.82 -18.07 4.18
N THR A 181 -9.81 -17.51 4.85
CA THR A 181 -9.06 -16.35 4.33
C THR A 181 -7.55 -16.56 4.37
N LEU A 182 -6.83 -16.04 3.37
CA LEU A 182 -5.37 -16.03 3.30
C LEU A 182 -4.87 -14.59 3.23
N VAL A 183 -3.84 -14.28 4.02
CA VAL A 183 -3.27 -12.94 4.14
C VAL A 183 -1.75 -12.96 4.01
N PHE A 184 -1.23 -12.20 3.05
CA PHE A 184 0.18 -11.85 2.95
C PHE A 184 0.38 -10.38 3.29
N ARG A 185 1.44 -10.09 4.04
CA ARG A 185 1.84 -8.73 4.37
C ARG A 185 3.35 -8.60 4.47
N LYS A 186 3.90 -7.59 3.81
CA LYS A 186 5.27 -7.11 4.05
C LYS A 186 5.30 -5.58 4.01
N GLU A 187 6.08 -5.00 4.90
CA GLU A 187 6.38 -3.56 4.91
C GLU A 187 7.90 -3.36 4.95
N SER A 188 8.35 -2.20 4.46
CA SER A 188 9.73 -1.77 4.64
C SER A 188 9.99 -1.34 6.08
N ILE A 189 11.25 -1.38 6.50
CA ILE A 189 11.69 -0.86 7.80
C ILE A 189 12.58 0.36 7.53
N PRO A 190 12.29 1.54 8.11
CA PRO A 190 13.07 2.74 7.83
C PRO A 190 14.53 2.58 8.27
N LYS A 191 15.46 2.87 7.35
CA LYS A 191 16.91 2.80 7.52
C LYS A 191 17.43 1.44 7.99
N GLU A 192 17.04 0.37 7.32
CA GLU A 192 18.00 -0.72 7.12
C GLU A 192 19.20 -0.13 6.37
N VAL A 193 20.41 -0.40 6.88
CA VAL A 193 21.65 -0.05 6.20
C VAL A 193 21.51 -0.55 4.77
N ILE A 194 21.76 0.31 3.79
CA ILE A 194 21.96 -0.11 2.41
C ILE A 194 23.11 -1.12 2.49
N ASP A 195 22.76 -2.40 2.53
CA ASP A 195 23.74 -3.45 2.28
C ASP A 195 24.33 -3.12 0.90
N PRO A 196 25.65 -3.17 0.68
CA PRO A 196 26.21 -3.02 -0.66
C PRO A 196 25.58 -3.98 -1.69
N SER A 197 24.85 -5.02 -1.23
CA SER A 197 23.99 -5.94 -1.99
C SER A 197 22.50 -5.56 -2.03
N GLY A 198 22.11 -4.30 -1.76
CA GLY A 198 20.75 -3.78 -1.48
C GLY A 198 19.58 -4.16 -2.40
N GLY A 199 19.79 -4.98 -3.42
CA GLY A 199 18.77 -5.70 -4.18
C GLY A 199 18.11 -6.88 -3.45
N ASP A 200 18.69 -7.43 -2.37
CA ASP A 200 18.21 -8.73 -1.84
C ASP A 200 16.84 -8.70 -1.15
N LYS A 201 16.48 -7.65 -0.40
CA LYS A 201 15.22 -7.67 0.38
C LYS A 201 13.97 -7.51 -0.48
N LYS A 202 13.97 -6.58 -1.45
CA LYS A 202 12.81 -6.39 -2.34
C LYS A 202 12.63 -7.60 -3.24
N ASN A 203 13.71 -8.15 -3.78
CA ASN A 203 13.69 -9.40 -4.55
C ASN A 203 13.22 -10.58 -3.69
N SER A 204 13.67 -10.67 -2.44
CA SER A 204 13.20 -11.68 -1.49
C SER A 204 11.70 -11.53 -1.17
N VAL A 205 11.21 -10.29 -1.02
CA VAL A 205 9.80 -10.01 -0.76
C VAL A 205 8.95 -10.29 -1.99
N ALA A 206 9.39 -9.91 -3.19
CA ALA A 206 8.75 -10.27 -4.45
C ALA A 206 8.64 -11.80 -4.57
N ARG A 207 9.75 -12.53 -4.37
CA ARG A 207 9.75 -14.00 -4.40
C ARG A 207 8.77 -14.60 -3.37
N SER A 208 8.81 -14.09 -2.14
CA SER A 208 7.91 -14.54 -1.07
C SER A 208 6.43 -14.26 -1.39
N PHE A 209 6.16 -13.13 -2.07
CA PHE A 209 4.83 -12.78 -2.54
C PHE A 209 4.35 -13.77 -3.61
N ILE A 210 5.18 -14.10 -4.59
CA ILE A 210 4.84 -15.10 -5.62
C ILE A 210 4.60 -16.48 -5.03
N GLU A 211 5.48 -16.93 -4.13
CA GLU A 211 5.29 -18.21 -3.43
C GLU A 211 3.99 -18.22 -2.62
N TYR A 212 3.60 -17.09 -2.02
CA TYR A 212 2.34 -16.98 -1.32
C TYR A 212 1.14 -16.96 -2.27
N PHE A 213 1.23 -16.23 -3.38
CA PHE A 213 0.20 -16.16 -4.41
C PHE A 213 -0.04 -17.52 -5.05
N ASP A 214 1.01 -18.29 -5.36
CA ASP A 214 0.88 -19.63 -5.92
C ASP A 214 0.17 -20.59 -4.94
N ARG A 215 0.47 -20.50 -3.64
CA ARG A 215 -0.29 -21.24 -2.59
C ARG A 215 -1.74 -20.80 -2.46
N CYS A 216 -2.04 -19.56 -2.82
CA CYS A 216 -3.41 -19.06 -2.85
C CYS A 216 -4.18 -19.70 -4.00
N LEU A 217 -3.55 -19.85 -5.18
CA LEU A 217 -4.15 -20.52 -6.33
C LEU A 217 -4.39 -22.01 -6.12
N ASP A 218 -3.59 -22.68 -5.27
CA ASP A 218 -3.83 -24.08 -4.87
C ASP A 218 -5.24 -24.27 -4.26
N LYS A 219 -5.93 -23.21 -3.80
CA LYS A 219 -7.33 -23.28 -3.33
C LYS A 219 -8.36 -23.45 -4.45
N ALA A 220 -7.97 -23.20 -5.69
CA ALA A 220 -8.78 -23.43 -6.89
C ALA A 220 -8.16 -24.51 -7.78
N ASP A 221 -7.25 -25.34 -7.25
CA ASP A 221 -6.48 -26.32 -8.02
C ASP A 221 -5.73 -25.71 -9.23
N ARG A 222 -5.36 -24.43 -9.11
CA ARG A 222 -4.63 -23.67 -10.13
C ARG A 222 -3.19 -23.41 -9.67
N ARG A 223 -2.29 -23.22 -10.64
CA ARG A 223 -0.90 -22.79 -10.39
C ARG A 223 -0.44 -21.81 -11.44
N LEU A 224 0.47 -20.92 -11.04
CA LEU A 224 1.18 -20.10 -12.00
C LEU A 224 2.11 -20.97 -12.86
N SER A 225 2.08 -20.76 -14.17
CA SER A 225 3.09 -21.32 -15.07
C SER A 225 4.48 -20.80 -14.71
N LYS A 226 5.55 -21.49 -15.15
CA LYS A 226 6.93 -21.03 -14.91
C LYS A 226 7.15 -19.60 -15.41
N THR A 227 6.62 -19.29 -16.60
CA THR A 227 6.65 -17.95 -17.20
C THR A 227 5.82 -16.95 -16.39
N GLY A 228 4.62 -17.33 -15.93
CA GLY A 228 3.78 -16.48 -15.09
C GLY A 228 4.43 -16.13 -13.75
N LYS A 229 5.10 -17.08 -13.10
CA LYS A 229 5.87 -16.85 -11.86
C LYS A 229 7.00 -15.85 -12.10
N GLN A 230 7.76 -16.02 -13.18
CA GLN A 230 8.86 -15.13 -13.52
C GLN A 230 8.35 -13.70 -13.79
N ARG A 231 7.33 -13.56 -14.64
CA ARG A 231 6.72 -12.26 -14.98
C ARG A 231 6.20 -11.53 -13.75
N LEU A 232 5.39 -12.19 -12.94
CA LEU A 232 4.82 -11.58 -11.74
C LEU A 232 5.89 -11.21 -10.70
N ASN A 233 6.98 -11.99 -10.61
CA ASN A 233 8.13 -11.65 -9.76
C ASN A 233 8.84 -10.38 -10.26
N GLU A 234 9.10 -10.28 -11.56
CA GLU A 234 9.69 -9.08 -12.17
C GLU A 234 8.80 -7.85 -11.92
N TYR A 235 7.49 -7.96 -12.14
CA TYR A 235 6.56 -6.82 -11.98
C TYR A 235 6.46 -6.38 -10.52
N THR A 236 6.35 -7.34 -9.60
CA THR A 236 6.32 -7.04 -8.17
C THR A 236 7.63 -6.39 -7.73
N GLY A 237 8.77 -6.88 -8.23
CA GLY A 237 10.09 -6.29 -7.99
C GLY A 237 10.16 -4.84 -8.47
N GLU A 238 9.71 -4.56 -9.69
CA GLU A 238 9.70 -3.23 -10.29
C GLU A 238 8.76 -2.26 -9.55
N ILE A 239 7.58 -2.71 -9.12
CA ILE A 239 6.67 -1.88 -8.30
C ILE A 239 7.31 -1.55 -6.96
N LEU A 240 7.89 -2.54 -6.26
CA LEU A 240 8.58 -2.31 -4.98
C LEU A 240 9.83 -1.45 -5.15
N ASP A 241 10.47 -1.54 -6.31
CA ASP A 241 11.59 -0.70 -6.67
C ASP A 241 11.18 0.74 -6.89
N ASN A 242 10.12 0.97 -7.67
CA ASN A 242 9.54 2.28 -7.87
C ASN A 242 9.05 2.86 -6.53
N ALA A 243 8.31 2.07 -5.75
CA ALA A 243 7.83 2.42 -4.42
C ALA A 243 8.98 2.83 -3.47
N GLY A 244 10.12 2.15 -3.52
CA GLY A 244 11.28 2.48 -2.70
C GLY A 244 12.08 3.70 -3.20
N ARG A 245 12.37 3.78 -4.50
CA ARG A 245 13.20 4.84 -5.09
C ARG A 245 12.47 6.17 -5.17
N HIS A 246 11.20 6.15 -5.60
CA HIS A 246 10.42 7.36 -5.84
C HIS A 246 9.72 7.89 -4.58
N SER A 247 9.70 7.15 -3.48
CA SER A 247 9.16 7.66 -2.21
C SER A 247 10.14 8.55 -1.45
N LYS A 248 11.45 8.50 -1.73
CA LYS A 248 12.55 9.10 -0.93
C LYS A 248 12.66 8.63 0.53
N THR A 249 11.58 8.10 1.09
CA THR A 249 11.48 7.55 2.45
C THR A 249 11.79 6.06 2.51
N ASN A 250 11.72 5.38 1.35
CA ASN A 250 11.71 3.93 1.20
C ASN A 250 10.58 3.27 2.03
N MET A 251 9.49 3.98 2.33
CA MET A 251 8.32 3.47 3.06
C MET A 251 7.36 2.84 2.05
N TRP A 252 7.42 1.51 1.91
CA TRP A 252 6.55 0.76 1.02
C TRP A 252 5.89 -0.39 1.76
N HIS A 253 4.72 -0.78 1.29
CA HIS A 253 3.91 -1.85 1.83
C HIS A 253 3.29 -2.67 0.71
N ILE A 254 3.19 -3.97 0.90
CA ILE A 254 2.49 -4.90 0.01
C ILE A 254 1.60 -5.82 0.85
N TYR A 255 0.37 -5.95 0.39
CA TYR A 255 -0.67 -6.76 0.99
C TYR A 255 -1.35 -7.61 -0.08
N LEU A 256 -1.70 -8.83 0.30
CA LEU A 256 -2.65 -9.66 -0.42
C LEU A 256 -3.65 -10.20 0.58
N TYR A 257 -4.92 -10.12 0.20
CA TYR A 257 -6.04 -10.74 0.88
C TYR A 257 -6.77 -11.63 -0.12
N LEU A 258 -7.02 -12.87 0.28
CA LEU A 258 -7.84 -13.81 -0.46
C LEU A 258 -8.96 -14.31 0.43
N ASP A 259 -10.19 -14.23 -0.06
CA ASP A 259 -11.38 -14.84 0.54
C ASP A 259 -11.88 -15.97 -0.36
N TYR A 260 -11.91 -17.20 0.18
CA TYR A 260 -12.39 -18.40 -0.49
C TYR A 260 -13.59 -19.00 0.24
N THR A 261 -14.41 -18.13 0.85
CA THR A 261 -15.65 -18.54 1.51
C THR A 261 -16.70 -19.02 0.51
N ASN A 262 -16.71 -18.43 -0.68
CA ASN A 262 -17.47 -18.95 -1.81
C ASN A 262 -16.65 -20.07 -2.47
N ASP A 263 -17.21 -21.28 -2.49
CA ASP A 263 -16.53 -22.46 -3.04
C ASP A 263 -16.40 -22.39 -4.58
N GLU A 264 -17.11 -21.48 -5.26
CA GLU A 264 -17.03 -21.26 -6.71
C GLU A 264 -15.99 -20.21 -7.10
N THR A 265 -15.62 -19.30 -6.20
CA THR A 265 -14.81 -18.13 -6.52
C THR A 265 -13.84 -17.75 -5.41
N LEU A 266 -12.56 -17.62 -5.74
CA LEU A 266 -11.56 -16.95 -4.91
C LEU A 266 -11.58 -15.46 -5.18
N ASN A 267 -11.88 -14.63 -4.18
CA ASN A 267 -11.81 -13.18 -4.31
C ASN A 267 -10.41 -12.70 -3.90
N VAL A 268 -9.64 -12.20 -4.86
CA VAL A 268 -8.24 -11.80 -4.65
C VAL A 268 -8.11 -10.29 -4.68
N HIS A 269 -7.52 -9.75 -3.62
CA HIS A 269 -7.23 -8.33 -3.48
C HIS A 269 -5.73 -8.13 -3.23
N ILE A 270 -5.10 -7.26 -4.01
CA ILE A 270 -3.69 -6.90 -3.87
C ILE A 270 -3.60 -5.39 -3.71
N VAL A 271 -2.84 -4.95 -2.70
CA VAL A 271 -2.57 -3.53 -2.47
C VAL A 271 -1.07 -3.35 -2.30
N VAL A 272 -0.50 -2.44 -3.09
CA VAL A 272 0.87 -1.96 -2.92
C VAL A 272 0.82 -0.46 -2.76
N TYR A 273 1.44 0.08 -1.72
CA TYR A 273 1.57 1.53 -1.61
C TYR A 273 2.91 1.96 -1.05
N SER A 274 3.32 3.18 -1.40
CA SER A 274 4.43 3.89 -0.79
C SER A 274 4.04 5.28 -0.33
N LEU A 275 4.72 5.76 0.71
CA LEU A 275 4.55 7.12 1.24
C LEU A 275 5.74 8.00 0.90
N GLY A 276 5.51 9.15 0.28
CA GLY A 276 6.60 10.02 -0.16
C GLY A 276 6.19 10.94 -1.30
N ASN A 277 7.11 11.18 -2.23
CA ASN A 277 6.81 11.95 -3.43
C ASN A 277 5.79 11.22 -4.31
N THR A 278 4.83 11.99 -4.81
CA THR A 278 3.87 11.60 -5.84
C THR A 278 4.57 11.42 -7.20
N ILE A 279 3.88 10.78 -8.15
CA ILE A 279 4.38 10.66 -9.53
C ILE A 279 4.67 12.05 -10.10
N TYR A 280 3.71 12.98 -9.98
CA TYR A 280 3.85 14.34 -10.47
C TYR A 280 5.07 15.07 -9.87
N GLU A 281 5.24 15.03 -8.54
CA GLU A 281 6.40 15.65 -7.87
C GLU A 281 7.73 15.07 -8.35
N ASN A 282 7.81 13.74 -8.55
CA ASN A 282 9.02 13.11 -9.06
C ASN A 282 9.40 13.56 -10.48
N PHE A 283 8.42 13.83 -11.35
CA PHE A 283 8.67 14.40 -12.66
C PHE A 283 9.03 15.89 -12.57
N LEU A 284 8.33 16.65 -11.71
CA LEU A 284 8.54 18.07 -11.54
C LEU A 284 9.95 18.40 -11.03
N GLU A 285 10.49 17.61 -10.12
CA GLU A 285 11.87 17.72 -9.64
C GLU A 285 12.93 17.53 -10.74
N LYS A 286 12.53 16.99 -11.89
CA LYS A 286 13.39 16.71 -13.04
C LYS A 286 12.96 17.46 -14.29
N LYS A 287 12.25 18.58 -14.11
CA LYS A 287 11.78 19.45 -15.19
C LYS A 287 12.92 20.00 -16.05
N ASP A 288 14.10 20.18 -15.48
CA ASP A 288 15.29 20.68 -16.18
C ASP A 288 16.07 19.57 -16.92
N VAL A 289 15.67 18.29 -16.79
CA VAL A 289 16.29 17.17 -17.50
C VAL A 289 15.58 16.99 -18.83
N ASP A 290 16.20 17.45 -19.92
CA ASP A 290 15.61 17.44 -21.27
C ASP A 290 15.09 16.06 -21.70
N GLU A 291 15.81 14.99 -21.33
CA GLU A 291 15.45 13.61 -21.66
C GLU A 291 14.22 13.09 -20.90
N VAL A 292 13.85 13.72 -19.79
CA VAL A 292 12.67 13.38 -18.99
C VAL A 292 11.52 14.29 -19.38
N TRP A 293 11.75 15.61 -19.43
CA TRP A 293 10.69 16.62 -19.53
C TRP A 293 10.42 17.10 -20.96
N LYS A 294 11.46 17.40 -21.75
CA LYS A 294 11.33 17.93 -23.13
C LYS A 294 11.10 16.85 -24.19
N THR A 295 10.52 15.71 -23.80
CA THR A 295 10.23 14.59 -24.71
C THR A 295 8.75 14.56 -25.12
N GLN A 296 8.17 13.38 -25.30
CA GLN A 296 6.75 13.17 -25.56
C GLN A 296 5.86 13.84 -24.50
N LEU A 297 6.35 13.98 -23.26
CA LEU A 297 5.64 14.65 -22.18
C LEU A 297 5.30 16.11 -22.50
N ALA A 298 6.27 16.95 -22.89
CA ALA A 298 6.01 18.34 -23.22
C ALA A 298 5.01 18.52 -24.37
N LYS A 299 5.11 17.67 -25.41
CA LYS A 299 4.15 17.66 -26.53
C LYS A 299 2.74 17.31 -26.08
N TYR A 300 2.61 16.31 -25.21
CA TYR A 300 1.33 15.89 -24.66
C TYR A 300 0.72 16.96 -23.75
N LEU A 301 1.53 17.61 -22.90
CA LEU A 301 1.09 18.70 -22.03
C LEU A 301 0.58 19.90 -22.82
N GLU A 302 1.27 20.30 -23.89
CA GLU A 302 0.81 21.40 -24.74
C GLU A 302 -0.45 21.02 -25.53
N LEU A 303 -0.55 19.78 -26.02
CA LEU A 303 -1.74 19.30 -26.74
C LEU A 303 -3.01 19.32 -25.88
N HIS A 304 -2.88 19.03 -24.59
CA HIS A 304 -4.00 18.91 -23.65
C HIS A 304 -4.09 20.06 -22.65
N LYS A 305 -3.38 21.16 -22.93
CA LYS A 305 -3.31 22.34 -22.07
C LYS A 305 -4.70 22.90 -21.79
N GLY A 306 -5.02 23.08 -20.51
CA GLY A 306 -6.31 23.62 -20.05
C GLY A 306 -7.48 22.64 -20.08
N LYS A 307 -7.30 21.39 -20.55
CA LYS A 307 -8.35 20.36 -20.55
C LYS A 307 -8.40 19.62 -19.21
N LEU A 308 -7.23 19.20 -18.73
CA LEU A 308 -7.04 18.55 -17.44
C LEU A 308 -5.90 19.24 -16.65
N PRO A 309 -5.87 19.11 -15.32
CA PRO A 309 -4.73 19.52 -14.49
C PRO A 309 -3.41 18.90 -14.97
N GLU A 310 -2.31 19.67 -14.91
CA GLU A 310 -0.98 19.20 -15.32
C GLU A 310 -0.57 17.93 -14.56
N SER A 311 -0.91 17.82 -13.27
CA SER A 311 -0.68 16.62 -12.46
C SER A 311 -1.31 15.37 -13.05
N ASP A 312 -2.52 15.49 -13.61
CA ASP A 312 -3.25 14.37 -14.18
C ASP A 312 -2.61 13.93 -15.49
N LEU A 313 -2.28 14.90 -16.35
CA LEU A 313 -1.64 14.65 -17.65
C LEU A 313 -0.24 14.04 -17.49
N VAL A 314 0.56 14.53 -16.53
CA VAL A 314 1.88 13.95 -16.21
C VAL A 314 1.72 12.52 -15.70
N THR A 315 0.73 12.27 -14.83
CA THR A 315 0.49 10.93 -14.29
C THR A 315 0.03 9.96 -15.39
N VAL A 316 -0.86 10.38 -16.30
CA VAL A 316 -1.23 9.59 -17.49
C VAL A 316 -0.02 9.28 -18.35
N MET A 317 0.81 10.28 -18.64
CA MET A 317 2.01 10.08 -19.45
C MET A 317 3.03 9.17 -18.80
N SER A 318 3.13 9.18 -17.47
CA SER A 318 4.01 8.26 -16.73
C SER A 318 3.63 6.78 -16.87
N MET A 319 2.39 6.49 -17.32
CA MET A 319 1.95 5.13 -17.61
C MET A 319 2.33 4.65 -19.01
N GLN A 320 2.86 5.54 -19.88
CA GLN A 320 3.28 5.13 -21.22
C GLN A 320 4.65 4.46 -21.17
N GLN A 321 4.85 3.47 -22.03
CA GLN A 321 6.13 2.77 -22.12
C GLN A 321 7.26 3.75 -22.47
N SER A 322 8.39 3.61 -21.78
CA SER A 322 9.60 4.46 -21.94
C SER A 322 9.48 5.90 -21.43
N VAL A 323 8.36 6.26 -20.77
CA VAL A 323 8.25 7.51 -20.01
C VAL A 323 8.66 7.24 -18.57
N THR A 324 9.74 7.87 -18.13
CA THR A 324 10.34 7.65 -16.81
C THR A 324 10.94 8.94 -16.31
N SER A 325 10.80 9.20 -15.00
CA SER A 325 11.52 10.29 -14.35
C SER A 325 13.00 9.94 -14.14
N ASN A 326 13.43 8.68 -14.28
CA ASN A 326 14.83 8.29 -14.12
C ASN A 326 15.48 7.97 -15.47
N ARG A 327 16.50 8.76 -15.85
CA ARG A 327 17.42 8.47 -16.96
C ARG A 327 18.89 8.61 -16.56
N ASP A 328 19.20 8.28 -15.30
CA ASP A 328 20.58 8.08 -14.88
C ASP A 328 20.99 6.64 -15.21
N SER A 329 21.66 6.46 -16.35
CA SER A 329 22.39 5.23 -16.80
C SER A 329 21.62 3.91 -17.07
N ASP A 330 20.40 3.69 -16.59
CA ASP A 330 19.66 2.42 -16.84
C ASP A 330 18.55 2.55 -17.90
N LYS A 331 18.70 1.81 -19.01
CA LYS A 331 17.81 1.82 -20.19
C LYS A 331 16.43 1.16 -19.99
N SER A 332 16.07 0.72 -18.78
CA SER A 332 14.86 -0.05 -18.50
C SER A 332 13.71 0.72 -17.82
N GLY A 333 13.85 2.04 -17.62
CA GLY A 333 12.85 2.86 -16.95
C GLY A 333 11.49 2.89 -17.66
N GLY A 334 10.40 2.69 -16.91
CA GLY A 334 9.01 2.78 -17.40
C GLY A 334 8.39 1.47 -17.92
N LEU A 335 9.12 0.35 -17.90
CA LEU A 335 8.59 -0.95 -18.34
C LEU A 335 7.69 -1.63 -17.28
N GLY A 336 7.99 -1.49 -15.99
CA GLY A 336 7.32 -2.32 -14.98
C GLY A 336 5.86 -1.99 -14.68
N THR A 337 5.50 -0.72 -14.64
CA THR A 337 4.10 -0.33 -14.45
C THR A 337 3.24 -0.75 -15.65
N VAL A 338 3.77 -0.58 -16.87
CA VAL A 338 3.12 -1.02 -18.12
C VAL A 338 2.90 -2.52 -18.12
N LYS A 339 3.94 -3.30 -17.81
CA LYS A 339 3.84 -4.77 -17.77
C LYS A 339 2.89 -5.27 -16.68
N PHE A 340 2.79 -4.55 -15.56
CA PHE A 340 1.81 -4.87 -14.53
C PHE A 340 0.37 -4.60 -14.97
N ILE A 341 0.15 -3.52 -15.72
CA ILE A 341 -1.15 -3.24 -16.34
C ILE A 341 -1.48 -4.31 -17.40
N GLN A 342 -0.49 -4.76 -18.18
CA GLN A 342 -0.66 -5.90 -19.10
C GLN A 342 -1.07 -7.17 -18.36
N PHE A 343 -0.42 -7.49 -17.23
CA PHE A 343 -0.82 -8.63 -16.40
C PHE A 343 -2.27 -8.50 -15.92
N PHE A 344 -2.69 -7.31 -15.47
CA PHE A 344 -4.06 -7.08 -15.07
C PHE A 344 -5.04 -7.25 -16.24
N ASP A 345 -4.68 -6.86 -17.45
CA ASP A 345 -5.49 -7.08 -18.65
C ASP A 345 -5.57 -8.55 -19.06
N GLU A 346 -4.46 -9.30 -18.97
CA GLU A 346 -4.46 -10.76 -19.15
C GLU A 346 -5.43 -11.42 -18.16
N VAL A 347 -5.32 -11.09 -16.86
CA VAL A 347 -6.24 -11.58 -15.82
C VAL A 347 -7.68 -11.15 -16.11
N SER A 348 -7.88 -9.91 -16.56
CA SER A 348 -9.21 -9.39 -16.90
C SER A 348 -9.87 -10.16 -18.03
N LYS A 349 -9.11 -10.49 -19.07
CA LYS A 349 -9.57 -11.29 -20.20
C LYS A 349 -9.95 -12.69 -19.78
N GLU A 350 -9.16 -13.34 -18.93
CA GLU A 350 -9.49 -14.67 -18.39
C GLU A 350 -10.76 -14.65 -17.53
N CYS A 351 -10.95 -13.62 -16.70
CA CYS A 351 -12.13 -13.48 -15.83
C CYS A 351 -13.44 -13.14 -16.59
N ASN A 352 -13.36 -12.42 -17.72
CA ASN A 352 -14.54 -11.87 -18.42
C ASN A 352 -15.28 -12.87 -19.32
N ILE A 353 -14.79 -14.10 -19.51
CA ILE A 353 -15.32 -15.04 -20.51
C ILE A 353 -16.78 -15.46 -20.24
N ASN A 354 -17.30 -15.41 -18.99
CA ASN A 354 -18.65 -15.91 -18.64
C ASN A 354 -19.34 -15.10 -17.51
N SER A 355 -19.32 -13.76 -17.64
CA SER A 355 -19.63 -12.66 -16.70
C SER A 355 -20.59 -12.83 -15.50
N SER A 356 -20.12 -12.33 -14.34
CA SER A 356 -20.90 -11.48 -13.40
C SER A 356 -20.03 -10.58 -12.51
N CYS A 357 -18.70 -10.75 -12.49
CA CYS A 357 -17.77 -9.94 -11.68
C CYS A 357 -16.59 -9.45 -12.54
N HIS A 358 -16.33 -8.13 -12.48
CA HIS A 358 -15.33 -7.46 -13.31
C HIS A 358 -14.09 -7.09 -12.48
N PRO A 359 -12.89 -7.51 -12.90
CA PRO A 359 -11.65 -7.04 -12.31
C PRO A 359 -11.57 -5.51 -12.32
N LYS A 360 -11.05 -4.97 -11.22
CA LYS A 360 -10.85 -3.53 -11.03
C LYS A 360 -9.42 -3.27 -10.60
N MET A 361 -8.82 -2.24 -11.17
CA MET A 361 -7.52 -1.74 -10.74
C MET A 361 -7.56 -0.21 -10.63
N THR A 362 -6.89 0.35 -9.63
CA THR A 362 -6.71 1.80 -9.52
C THR A 362 -5.31 2.14 -9.07
N ILE A 363 -4.80 3.26 -9.59
CA ILE A 363 -3.58 3.91 -9.15
C ILE A 363 -3.97 5.29 -8.64
N ILE A 364 -3.58 5.63 -7.42
CA ILE A 364 -3.75 6.97 -6.86
C ILE A 364 -2.38 7.54 -6.49
N SER A 365 -2.10 8.74 -6.97
CA SER A 365 -0.87 9.46 -6.65
C SER A 365 -1.11 10.95 -6.72
N GLY A 366 -0.82 11.66 -5.64
CA GLY A 366 -1.16 13.07 -5.56
C GLY A 366 -2.67 13.25 -5.61
N GLU A 367 -3.10 14.28 -6.35
CA GLU A 367 -4.52 14.53 -6.61
C GLU A 367 -5.08 13.71 -7.78
N THR A 368 -4.30 12.83 -8.40
CA THR A 368 -4.73 12.07 -9.57
C THR A 368 -5.11 10.64 -9.19
N GLN A 369 -6.28 10.20 -9.66
CA GLN A 369 -6.67 8.80 -9.68
C GLN A 369 -6.79 8.30 -11.12
N LEU A 370 -6.11 7.19 -11.41
CA LEU A 370 -6.30 6.39 -12.60
C LEU A 370 -7.13 5.15 -12.27
N LYS A 371 -8.14 4.86 -13.08
CA LYS A 371 -9.00 3.68 -12.98
C LYS A 371 -8.87 2.83 -14.22
N PHE A 372 -8.72 1.54 -13.98
CA PHE A 372 -8.59 0.50 -14.97
C PHE A 372 -9.78 -0.44 -14.77
N ASP A 373 -10.52 -0.68 -15.83
CA ASP A 373 -11.58 -1.68 -15.88
C ASP A 373 -11.49 -2.45 -17.20
N ALA A 374 -12.34 -3.48 -17.33
CA ALA A 374 -12.40 -4.34 -18.50
C ALA A 374 -12.68 -3.61 -19.83
N SER A 375 -13.15 -2.36 -19.80
CA SER A 375 -13.46 -1.58 -21.00
C SER A 375 -12.33 -0.65 -21.45
N MET A 376 -11.21 -0.63 -20.72
CA MET A 376 -10.06 0.17 -21.10
C MET A 376 -9.37 -0.41 -22.35
N ILE A 377 -9.09 0.46 -23.32
CA ILE A 377 -8.40 0.08 -24.56
C ILE A 377 -6.89 0.29 -24.39
N MET A 378 -6.12 -0.74 -24.72
CA MET A 378 -4.67 -0.66 -24.87
C MET A 378 -4.29 -1.04 -26.30
N LYS A 379 -3.37 -0.27 -26.89
CA LYS A 379 -2.88 -0.54 -28.24
C LYS A 379 -1.38 -0.79 -28.19
N GLU A 380 -0.96 -1.84 -28.86
CA GLU A 380 0.44 -2.11 -29.15
C GLU A 380 0.68 -1.76 -30.61
N ASN A 381 1.70 -0.94 -30.89
CA ASN A 381 2.07 -0.62 -32.26
C ASN A 381 2.95 -1.72 -32.88
N ASP A 382 3.25 -1.61 -34.18
CA ASP A 382 4.08 -2.58 -34.93
C ASP A 382 5.49 -2.79 -34.36
N LYS A 383 5.95 -1.92 -33.45
CA LYS A 383 7.25 -1.99 -32.78
C LYS A 383 7.15 -2.59 -31.36
N GLY A 384 5.98 -3.10 -30.98
CA GLY A 384 5.74 -3.67 -29.66
C GLY A 384 5.64 -2.64 -28.53
N VAL A 385 5.35 -1.38 -28.85
CA VAL A 385 5.20 -0.32 -27.84
C VAL A 385 3.74 -0.21 -27.43
N LEU A 386 3.48 -0.50 -26.16
CA LEU A 386 2.15 -0.40 -25.58
C LEU A 386 1.81 1.05 -25.23
N THR A 387 0.61 1.46 -25.61
CA THR A 387 0.02 2.77 -25.32
C THR A 387 -1.27 2.58 -24.52
N ILE A 388 -1.39 3.35 -23.43
CA ILE A 388 -2.53 3.34 -22.50
C ILE A 388 -3.07 4.77 -22.39
N PRO A 389 -3.90 5.22 -23.34
CA PRO A 389 -4.24 6.64 -23.46
C PRO A 389 -5.40 7.08 -22.55
N PHE A 390 -6.07 6.13 -21.89
CA PHE A 390 -7.23 6.36 -21.02
C PHE A 390 -8.41 7.04 -21.73
N ASN A 391 -8.65 6.70 -22.99
CA ASN A 391 -9.81 7.15 -23.76
C ASN A 391 -10.33 6.05 -24.68
N GLN A 392 -11.52 6.26 -25.25
CA GLN A 392 -12.20 5.25 -26.08
C GLN A 392 -11.66 5.15 -27.50
N SER A 393 -10.94 6.16 -28.00
CA SER A 393 -10.30 6.09 -29.32
C SER A 393 -9.03 5.24 -29.29
N GLY A 394 -8.43 5.08 -28.11
CA GLY A 394 -7.15 4.41 -27.96
C GLY A 394 -5.99 5.23 -28.52
N GLU A 395 -6.09 6.57 -28.54
CA GLU A 395 -5.08 7.48 -29.10
C GLU A 395 -4.63 8.55 -28.09
N LEU A 396 -3.34 8.82 -27.96
CA LEU A 396 -2.80 9.88 -27.08
C LEU A 396 -3.14 11.30 -27.55
N THR A 397 -3.57 11.46 -28.80
CA THR A 397 -3.99 12.76 -29.35
C THR A 397 -5.33 13.22 -28.80
N GLU A 398 -6.16 12.29 -28.34
CA GLU A 398 -7.45 12.55 -27.73
C GLU A 398 -7.33 12.75 -26.22
N GLU A 399 -8.24 13.54 -25.66
CA GLU A 399 -8.26 13.82 -24.21
C GLU A 399 -8.56 12.53 -23.42
N PRO A 400 -7.90 12.31 -22.27
CA PRO A 400 -8.29 11.25 -21.35
C PRO A 400 -9.73 11.40 -20.87
N ASP A 401 -10.46 10.27 -20.81
CA ASP A 401 -11.83 10.22 -20.31
C ASP A 401 -11.85 10.35 -18.78
N LYS A 402 -12.73 11.21 -18.26
CA LYS A 402 -12.95 11.43 -16.82
C LYS A 402 -13.40 10.18 -16.08
N ARG A 403 -13.95 9.18 -16.80
CA ARG A 403 -14.25 7.85 -16.26
C ARG A 403 -12.99 7.16 -15.75
N TYR A 404 -11.86 7.32 -16.44
CA TYR A 404 -10.62 6.66 -16.12
C TYR A 404 -9.62 7.57 -15.40
N VAL A 405 -9.68 8.88 -15.63
CA VAL A 405 -8.79 9.88 -15.01
C VAL A 405 -9.61 10.85 -14.18
N THR A 406 -9.47 10.80 -12.85
CA THR A 406 -10.22 11.65 -11.93
C THR A 406 -9.28 12.50 -11.10
N ASN A 407 -9.46 13.83 -11.16
CA ASN A 407 -8.85 14.74 -10.21
C ASN A 407 -9.60 14.73 -8.86
N LEU A 408 -8.84 14.66 -7.77
CA LEU A 408 -9.38 14.48 -6.44
C LEU A 408 -9.69 15.80 -5.72
N GLY A 409 -9.29 16.94 -6.28
CA GLY A 409 -9.71 18.29 -5.87
C GLY A 409 -9.49 18.57 -4.38
N GLY A 410 -8.27 18.95 -4.01
CA GLY A 410 -7.89 19.25 -2.63
C GLY A 410 -7.71 18.01 -1.75
N HIS A 411 -7.79 16.81 -2.32
CA HIS A 411 -7.44 15.54 -1.68
C HIS A 411 -6.25 14.95 -2.43
N CYS A 412 -5.28 14.45 -1.69
CA CYS A 412 -4.02 13.97 -2.22
C CYS A 412 -3.64 12.64 -1.55
N PHE A 413 -3.14 11.66 -2.30
CA PHE A 413 -2.41 10.55 -1.70
C PHE A 413 -0.90 10.84 -1.74
N PRO A 414 -0.23 10.93 -0.58
CA PRO A 414 1.19 11.27 -0.49
C PRO A 414 2.06 10.07 -0.89
N GLY A 415 2.36 9.94 -2.17
CA GLY A 415 3.10 8.82 -2.73
C GLY A 415 2.31 8.13 -3.83
N VAL A 416 2.33 6.80 -3.87
CA VAL A 416 1.62 5.99 -4.87
C VAL A 416 0.91 4.84 -4.17
N LEU A 417 -0.36 4.61 -4.46
CA LEU A 417 -1.09 3.40 -4.08
C LEU A 417 -1.65 2.75 -5.34
N VAL A 418 -1.42 1.45 -5.45
CA VAL A 418 -1.96 0.57 -6.48
C VAL A 418 -2.84 -0.46 -5.79
N GLU A 419 -4.10 -0.54 -6.19
CA GLU A 419 -5.06 -1.53 -5.71
C GLU A 419 -5.58 -2.33 -6.91
N ILE A 420 -5.60 -3.65 -6.75
CA ILE A 420 -6.14 -4.60 -7.72
C ILE A 420 -7.12 -5.54 -7.00
N ASN A 421 -8.26 -5.78 -7.65
CA ASN A 421 -9.25 -6.76 -7.24
C ASN A 421 -9.65 -7.58 -8.47
N PHE A 422 -9.60 -8.92 -8.35
CA PHE A 422 -10.17 -9.82 -9.34
C PHE A 422 -10.64 -11.13 -8.69
N PRO A 423 -11.73 -11.73 -9.21
CA PRO A 423 -12.15 -13.07 -8.85
C PRO A 423 -11.38 -14.13 -9.65
N ILE A 424 -11.16 -15.31 -9.08
CA ILE A 424 -10.69 -16.50 -9.78
C ILE A 424 -11.74 -17.59 -9.60
N ARG A 425 -12.24 -18.17 -10.69
CA ARG A 425 -13.17 -19.30 -10.60
C ARG A 425 -12.45 -20.58 -10.20
N VAL A 426 -13.09 -21.34 -9.32
CA VAL A 426 -12.77 -22.73 -9.02
C VAL A 426 -13.50 -23.55 -10.09
N ASP A 427 -12.76 -24.20 -11.00
CA ASP A 427 -13.40 -25.03 -12.04
C ASP A 427 -13.95 -26.29 -11.39
N SER A 428 -15.28 -26.45 -11.38
CA SER A 428 -15.97 -27.64 -10.87
C SER A 428 -16.11 -28.78 -11.90
N GLU A 429 -15.50 -28.66 -13.09
CA GLU A 429 -15.59 -29.65 -14.17
C GLU A 429 -14.24 -30.29 -14.50
N LEU A 430 -13.83 -31.22 -13.64
CA LEU A 430 -13.18 -32.46 -14.05
C LEU A 430 -14.09 -33.61 -13.60
N MET A 431 -15.29 -33.69 -14.20
CA MET A 431 -16.18 -34.85 -14.15
C MET A 431 -16.27 -35.44 -15.56
N SER A 432 -15.27 -36.26 -15.88
CA SER A 432 -15.24 -37.45 -16.79
C SER A 432 -13.91 -37.54 -17.52
#